data_AF-A0A3C0EDJ7-F1
#
_entry.id   AF-A0A3C0EDJ7-F1
#
_cell.length_a   1.000
_cell.length_b   1.000
_cell.length_c   1.000
_cell.angle_alpha   90.00
_cell.angle_beta   90.00
_cell.angle_gamma   90.00
#
_symmetry.space_group_name_H-M   'P 1'
#
loop_
_entity.id
_entity.type
_entity.pdbx_description
1 polymer ?
#
loop_
_entity_poly.entity_id
_entity_poly.type
_entity_poly.pdbx_seq_one_letter_code
_entity_poly.pdbx_strand_id
1 'polypeptide(L)'
;MTTVGSGNFKYELVQDWPKLPAGEKLGTVSSAATDSQDRVYVFQRKDPPVMVFDRDGNFLNSWGMGAITDPHGINIVDDIVYVTDRSDHVALRFTLDGKPLQVIGERGVFSDTGCEKP
;
A
#
# COMPACT_ATOMS: atom_id res chain seq x y z
N MET A 1 -6.59 -14.55 -24.09
CA MET A 1 -6.35 -13.15 -23.72
C MET A 1 -7.64 -12.62 -23.13
N THR A 2 -7.67 -12.32 -21.83
CA THR A 2 -8.89 -11.89 -21.13
C THR A 2 -8.99 -10.37 -21.20
N THR A 3 -10.08 -9.85 -21.73
CA THR A 3 -10.36 -8.41 -21.80
C THR A 3 -11.44 -8.05 -20.78
N VAL A 4 -11.23 -6.96 -20.05
CA VAL A 4 -12.20 -6.39 -19.10
C VAL A 4 -12.61 -4.98 -19.54
N GLY A 5 -13.82 -4.55 -19.18
CA GLY A 5 -14.35 -3.23 -19.52
C GLY A 5 -15.27 -3.20 -20.75
N SER A 6 -15.70 -2.00 -21.16
CA SER A 6 -16.68 -1.79 -22.24
C SER A 6 -16.48 -0.44 -22.94
N GLY A 7 -17.11 -0.28 -24.12
CA GLY A 7 -16.96 0.94 -24.92
C GLY A 7 -15.50 1.26 -25.27
N ASN A 8 -15.07 2.48 -24.96
CA ASN A 8 -13.70 2.96 -25.16
C ASN A 8 -12.72 2.54 -24.06
N PHE A 9 -13.20 1.98 -22.95
CA PHE A 9 -12.37 1.61 -21.80
C PHE A 9 -12.29 0.09 -21.70
N LYS A 10 -11.42 -0.48 -22.53
CA LYS A 10 -11.11 -1.92 -22.55
C LYS A 10 -9.67 -2.11 -22.10
N TYR A 11 -9.47 -3.07 -21.22
CA TYR A 11 -8.17 -3.39 -20.64
C TYR A 11 -7.87 -4.86 -20.87
N GLU A 12 -6.61 -5.16 -21.15
CA GLU A 12 -6.12 -6.53 -21.18
C GLU A 12 -5.64 -6.95 -19.80
N LEU A 13 -6.07 -8.12 -19.36
CA LEU A 13 -5.61 -8.70 -18.11
C LEU A 13 -4.19 -9.25 -18.28
N VAL A 14 -3.24 -8.65 -17.56
CA VAL A 14 -1.90 -9.20 -17.38
C VAL A 14 -1.92 -10.12 -16.16
N GLN A 15 -2.06 -11.42 -16.42
CA GLN A 15 -1.94 -12.44 -15.38
C GLN A 15 -0.51 -12.49 -14.85
N ASP A 16 -0.36 -12.83 -13.57
CA ASP A 16 0.94 -13.02 -12.91
C ASP A 16 1.91 -11.83 -13.07
N TRP A 17 1.34 -10.62 -13.19
CA TRP A 17 2.12 -9.39 -13.31
C TRP A 17 3.20 -9.23 -12.22
N PRO A 18 2.92 -9.40 -10.91
CA PRO A 18 3.95 -9.22 -9.89
C PRO A 18 4.94 -10.40 -9.89
N LYS A 19 6.18 -10.14 -10.31
CA LYS A 19 7.29 -11.09 -10.30
C LYS A 19 7.95 -11.05 -8.93
N LEU A 20 7.44 -11.86 -8.02
CA LEU A 20 7.91 -11.95 -6.64
C LEU A 20 9.28 -12.63 -6.54
N PRO A 21 10.08 -12.30 -5.51
CA PRO A 21 11.27 -13.08 -5.15
C PRO A 21 10.95 -14.58 -4.96
N ALA A 22 11.95 -15.43 -5.18
CA ALA A 22 11.76 -16.88 -5.04
C ALA A 22 11.26 -17.25 -3.63
N GLY A 23 10.18 -18.02 -3.56
CA GLY A 23 9.56 -18.44 -2.30
C GLY A 23 8.58 -17.43 -1.69
N GLU A 24 8.51 -16.21 -2.22
CA GLU A 24 7.56 -15.20 -1.76
C GLU A 24 6.16 -15.39 -2.37
N LYS A 25 5.17 -14.96 -1.60
CA LYS A 25 3.76 -14.87 -2.02
C LYS A 25 3.17 -13.58 -1.46
N LEU A 26 2.36 -12.87 -2.23
CA LEU A 26 1.59 -11.76 -1.67
C LEU A 26 0.66 -12.29 -0.57
N GLY A 27 0.57 -11.52 0.51
CA GLY A 27 -0.45 -11.70 1.55
C GLY A 27 -1.80 -11.13 1.09
N THR A 28 -2.65 -10.82 2.06
CA THR A 28 -3.90 -10.10 1.75
C THR A 28 -3.57 -8.67 1.38
N VAL A 29 -3.66 -8.35 0.08
CA VAL A 29 -3.47 -6.98 -0.42
C VAL A 29 -4.68 -6.14 -0.04
N SER A 30 -4.46 -5.04 0.67
CA SER A 30 -5.51 -4.11 1.10
C SER A 30 -5.67 -2.94 0.14
N SER A 31 -4.57 -2.48 -0.47
CA SER A 31 -4.57 -1.32 -1.36
C SER A 31 -3.30 -1.27 -2.23
N ALA A 32 -3.28 -0.39 -3.23
CA ALA A 32 -2.10 -0.11 -4.04
C ALA A 32 -2.08 1.37 -4.47
N ALA A 33 -0.88 1.91 -4.73
CA ALA A 33 -0.68 3.26 -5.23
C ALA A 33 0.49 3.30 -6.23
N THR A 34 0.59 4.40 -6.98
CA THR A 34 1.68 4.63 -7.94
C THR A 34 2.39 5.93 -7.64
N ASP A 35 3.71 5.98 -7.85
CA ASP A 35 4.50 7.21 -7.71
C ASP A 35 4.70 7.93 -9.06
N SER A 36 5.50 9.00 -9.07
CA SER A 36 5.79 9.79 -10.28
C SER A 36 6.57 9.04 -11.37
N GLN A 37 7.08 7.83 -11.06
CA GLN A 37 7.89 7.00 -11.96
C GLN A 37 7.14 5.76 -12.43
N ASP A 38 5.81 5.72 -12.29
CA ASP A 38 4.95 4.56 -12.59
C ASP A 38 5.35 3.28 -11.81
N ARG A 39 6.03 3.41 -10.66
CA ARG A 39 6.28 2.27 -9.78
C ARG A 39 5.02 1.98 -8.98
N VAL A 40 4.68 0.70 -8.82
CA VAL A 40 3.48 0.27 -8.10
C VAL A 40 3.86 -0.17 -6.70
N TYR A 41 3.23 0.45 -5.71
CA TYR A 41 3.36 0.14 -4.30
C TYR A 41 2.16 -0.71 -3.89
N VAL A 42 2.38 -2.00 -3.69
CA VAL A 42 1.37 -2.95 -3.20
C VAL A 42 1.42 -2.96 -1.68
N PHE A 43 0.29 -2.66 -1.04
CA PHE A 43 0.15 -2.64 0.42
C PHE A 43 -0.60 -3.88 0.89
N GLN A 44 0.05 -4.70 1.71
CA GLN A 44 -0.43 -6.01 2.14
C GLN A 44 -0.45 -6.15 3.66
N ARG A 45 -1.40 -6.93 4.17
CA ARG A 45 -1.49 -7.34 5.59
C ARG A 45 -0.57 -8.53 5.87
N LYS A 46 0.71 -8.38 5.52
CA LYS A 46 1.79 -9.35 5.73
C LYS A 46 3.10 -8.58 5.78
N ASP A 47 4.03 -9.00 6.61
CA ASP A 47 5.39 -8.46 6.53
C ASP A 47 6.11 -8.96 5.26
N PRO A 48 6.85 -8.09 4.55
CA PRO A 48 6.87 -6.62 4.70
C PRO A 48 5.58 -5.96 4.17
N PRO A 49 5.01 -4.94 4.86
CA PRO A 49 3.72 -4.36 4.49
C PRO A 49 3.68 -3.74 3.10
N VAL A 50 4.78 -3.16 2.63
CA VAL A 50 4.87 -2.53 1.31
C VAL A 50 5.81 -3.32 0.42
N MET A 51 5.33 -3.68 -0.76
CA MET A 51 6.09 -4.28 -1.86
C MET A 51 6.08 -3.30 -3.04
N VAL A 52 7.26 -2.99 -3.59
CA VAL A 52 7.42 -2.01 -4.68
C VAL A 52 7.84 -2.74 -5.95
N PHE A 53 7.16 -2.46 -7.04
CA PHE A 53 7.41 -3.03 -8.35
C PHE A 53 7.56 -1.93 -9.40
N ASP A 54 8.29 -2.20 -10.47
CA ASP A 54 8.20 -1.37 -11.67
C ASP A 54 6.90 -1.64 -12.45
N ARG A 55 6.69 -0.89 -13.53
CA ARG A 55 5.52 -1.01 -14.42
C ARG A 55 5.35 -2.40 -15.05
N ASP A 56 6.44 -3.14 -15.22
CA ASP A 56 6.44 -4.50 -15.79
C ASP A 56 6.35 -5.59 -14.71
N GLY A 57 6.12 -5.18 -13.46
CA GLY A 57 5.92 -6.04 -12.30
C GLY A 57 7.21 -6.65 -11.76
N ASN A 58 8.38 -6.15 -12.16
CA ASN A 58 9.63 -6.60 -11.55
C ASN A 58 9.73 -6.04 -10.12
N PHE A 59 10.03 -6.90 -9.16
CA PHE A 59 10.24 -6.47 -7.78
C PHE A 59 11.45 -5.55 -7.66
N LEU A 60 11.27 -4.41 -6.99
CA LEU A 60 12.31 -3.40 -6.77
C LEU A 60 12.74 -3.31 -5.31
N ASN A 61 11.79 -3.28 -4.38
CA ASN A 61 12.07 -3.09 -2.95
C ASN A 61 10.88 -3.49 -2.08
N SER A 62 11.10 -3.62 -0.77
CA SER A 62 10.05 -3.81 0.23
C SER A 62 10.40 -3.15 1.56
N TRP A 63 9.41 -2.62 2.27
CA TRP A 63 9.64 -1.91 3.54
C TRP A 63 8.40 -1.88 4.44
N GLY A 64 8.54 -1.30 5.64
CA GLY A 64 7.44 -1.05 6.59
C GLY A 64 7.36 -2.03 7.76
N MET A 65 8.22 -3.05 7.80
CA MET A 65 8.27 -4.05 8.88
C MET A 65 8.44 -3.37 10.24
N GLY A 66 7.54 -3.67 11.17
CA GLY A 66 7.54 -3.10 12.53
C GLY A 66 7.14 -1.63 12.64
N ALA A 67 6.93 -0.92 11.52
CA ALA A 67 6.46 0.46 11.52
C ALA A 67 4.94 0.59 11.35
N ILE A 68 4.31 -0.43 10.78
CA ILE A 68 2.89 -0.48 10.42
C ILE A 68 2.28 -1.77 10.99
N THR A 69 1.28 -1.65 11.86
CA THR A 69 0.64 -2.76 12.57
C THR A 69 -0.47 -3.43 11.74
N ASP A 70 -1.42 -2.66 11.21
CA ASP A 70 -2.54 -3.16 10.39
C ASP A 70 -2.70 -2.33 9.10
N PRO A 71 -2.02 -2.75 8.02
CA PRO A 71 -2.08 -2.13 6.69
C PRO A 71 -3.50 -2.01 6.13
N HIS A 72 -3.98 -0.79 5.91
CA HIS A 72 -5.30 -0.57 5.31
C HIS A 72 -5.28 0.22 4.00
N GLY A 73 -5.01 1.52 4.02
CA GLY A 73 -4.96 2.37 2.83
C GLY A 73 -3.53 2.83 2.54
N ILE A 74 -3.20 2.96 1.26
CA ILE A 74 -1.99 3.63 0.78
C ILE A 74 -2.36 4.66 -0.28
N ASN A 75 -1.70 5.82 -0.27
CA ASN A 75 -1.79 6.83 -1.31
C ASN A 75 -0.42 7.49 -1.50
N ILE A 76 -0.11 7.94 -2.71
CA ILE A 76 1.16 8.63 -3.00
C ILE A 76 0.82 9.92 -3.74
N VAL A 77 1.28 11.03 -3.18
CA VAL A 77 1.13 12.38 -3.76
C VAL A 77 2.45 13.11 -3.60
N ASP A 78 2.94 13.72 -4.67
CA ASP A 78 4.23 14.41 -4.73
C ASP A 78 5.39 13.55 -4.17
N ASP A 79 5.38 12.26 -4.49
CA ASP A 79 6.37 11.27 -4.04
C ASP A 79 6.49 11.13 -2.52
N ILE A 80 5.43 11.50 -1.80
CA ILE A 80 5.25 11.22 -0.39
C ILE A 80 4.21 10.12 -0.24
N VAL A 81 4.59 9.07 0.48
CA VAL A 81 3.71 7.94 0.76
C VAL A 81 2.89 8.25 2.01
N TYR A 82 1.57 8.11 1.90
CA TYR A 82 0.63 8.19 3.01
C TYR A 82 0.02 6.81 3.22
N VAL A 83 0.05 6.30 4.44
CA VAL A 83 -0.63 5.05 4.79
C VAL A 83 -1.52 5.24 6.00
N THR A 84 -2.55 4.40 6.11
CA THR A 84 -3.35 4.28 7.33
C THR A 84 -3.03 2.98 8.04
N ASP A 85 -2.63 3.11 9.31
CA ASP A 85 -2.44 2.00 10.23
C ASP A 85 -3.71 1.88 11.09
N ARG A 86 -4.56 0.93 10.74
CA ARG A 86 -5.93 0.84 11.27
C ARG A 86 -5.95 0.53 12.76
N SER A 87 -5.07 -0.36 13.21
CA SER A 87 -5.04 -0.80 14.62
C SER A 87 -4.33 0.19 15.52
N ASP A 88 -3.38 0.96 14.98
CA ASP A 88 -2.68 2.00 15.75
C ASP A 88 -3.38 3.36 15.71
N HIS A 89 -4.50 3.49 14.99
CA HIS A 89 -5.29 4.73 14.91
C HIS A 89 -4.52 5.95 14.39
N VAL A 90 -3.53 5.73 13.52
CA VAL A 90 -2.70 6.81 12.94
C VAL A 90 -2.66 6.74 11.42
N ALA A 91 -2.47 7.91 10.82
CA ALA A 91 -1.93 7.99 9.46
C ALA A 91 -0.43 8.26 9.53
N LEU A 92 0.33 7.67 8.62
CA LEU A 92 1.79 7.74 8.60
C LEU A 92 2.24 8.28 7.25
N ARG A 93 3.29 9.10 7.26
CA ARG A 93 3.97 9.58 6.07
C ARG A 93 5.35 8.97 5.96
N PHE A 94 5.70 8.54 4.77
CA PHE A 94 7.02 7.99 4.44
C PHE A 94 7.56 8.60 3.16
N THR A 95 8.88 8.57 3.01
CA THR A 95 9.53 8.68 1.70
C THR A 95 9.24 7.44 0.85
N LEU A 96 9.48 7.52 -0.46
CA LEU A 96 9.33 6.38 -1.38
C LEU A 96 10.20 5.16 -1.01
N ASP A 97 11.31 5.36 -0.30
CA ASP A 97 12.21 4.31 0.20
C ASP A 97 11.88 3.84 1.63
N GLY A 98 10.73 4.26 2.19
CA GLY A 98 10.22 3.75 3.46
C GLY A 98 10.79 4.41 4.70
N LYS A 99 11.47 5.56 4.59
CA LYS A 99 11.91 6.34 5.75
C LYS A 99 10.73 7.10 6.35
N PRO A 100 10.50 7.01 7.67
CA PRO A 100 9.39 7.71 8.31
C PRO A 100 9.60 9.22 8.23
N LEU A 101 8.53 9.94 7.89
CA LEU A 101 8.50 11.40 7.84
C LEU A 101 7.62 11.99 8.94
N GLN A 102 6.46 11.38 9.20
CA GLN A 102 5.50 11.91 10.16
C GLN A 102 4.52 10.84 10.65
N VAL A 103 4.10 10.97 11.90
CA VAL A 103 2.89 10.35 12.45
C VAL A 103 1.82 11.43 12.57
N ILE A 104 0.63 11.16 12.05
CA ILE A 104 -0.56 12.00 12.16
C ILE A 104 -1.54 11.29 13.10
N GLY A 105 -1.70 11.84 14.30
CA GLY A 105 -2.40 11.22 15.43
C GLY A 105 -1.44 10.75 16.53
N GLU A 106 -1.99 10.07 17.53
CA GLU A 106 -1.25 9.44 18.61
C GLU A 106 -1.53 7.93 18.58
N ARG A 107 -0.48 7.10 18.58
CA ARG A 107 -0.63 5.66 18.42
C ARG A 107 -1.49 5.08 19.54
N GLY A 108 -2.49 4.30 19.15
CA GLY A 108 -3.46 3.69 20.08
C GLY A 108 -4.56 4.64 20.57
N VAL A 109 -4.56 5.91 20.14
CA VAL A 109 -5.58 6.89 20.53
C VAL A 109 -6.51 7.15 19.34
N PHE A 110 -7.71 6.56 19.39
CA PHE A 110 -8.76 6.85 18.42
C PHE A 110 -9.47 8.17 18.74
N SER A 111 -10.06 8.79 17.72
CA SER A 111 -10.86 10.00 17.90
C SER A 111 -12.15 9.69 18.67
N ASP A 112 -12.56 10.55 19.60
CA ASP A 112 -13.90 10.49 20.18
C ASP A 112 -14.92 10.78 19.08
N THR A 113 -15.53 9.70 18.57
CA THR A 113 -16.52 9.78 17.50
C THR A 113 -17.89 10.18 18.03
N GLY A 114 -18.08 10.26 19.35
CA GLY A 114 -19.40 10.38 19.98
C GLY A 114 -20.27 9.13 19.86
N CYS A 115 -19.84 8.10 19.12
CA CYS A 115 -20.60 6.87 18.90
C CYS A 115 -20.47 5.85 20.05
N GLU A 116 -19.54 6.05 20.99
CA GLU A 116 -19.31 5.13 22.12
C GLU A 116 -20.21 5.43 23.33
N LYS A 117 -21.03 6.49 23.26
CA LYS A 117 -22.09 6.79 24.22
C LYS A 117 -23.45 6.57 23.54
N PRO A 118 -24.09 5.41 23.72
CA PRO A 118 -25.43 5.15 23.18
C PRO A 118 -26.49 6.09 23.77
#